data_AF-A0A7N8XJ73-F1
#
_entry.id   AF-A0A7N8XJ73-F1
#
_cell.length_a   1.000
_cell.length_b   1.000
_cell.length_c   1.000
_cell.angle_alpha   90.00
_cell.angle_beta   90.00
_cell.angle_gamma   90.00
#
_symmetry.space_group_name_H-M   'P 1'
#
loop_
_entity.id
_entity.type
_entity.pdbx_description
1 polymer ?
#
loop_
_entity_poly.entity_id
_entity_poly.type
_entity_poly.pdbx_seq_one_letter_code
_entity_poly.pdbx_strand_id
1 'polypeptide(L)'
;MNNQLLYVFVSVSSESRGQITLTQSPGSQSVVPGHTVNIRCQVSSYVSYEMEWYLQKPGEAPKLLIYAATTRQPRVSDRFSGSGSGTDFSLTIIPSHDHPQHMDFPSCH
;
A
#
# COMPACT_ATOMS: atom_id res chain seq x y z
N MET A 1 52.07 1.58 -33.85
CA MET A 1 50.69 1.20 -34.18
C MET A 1 49.99 0.84 -32.89
N ASN A 2 49.06 1.67 -32.41
CA ASN A 2 48.03 1.24 -31.46
C ASN A 2 46.90 2.26 -31.54
N ASN A 3 45.79 1.82 -32.12
CA ASN A 3 44.62 2.62 -32.42
C ASN A 3 43.55 2.20 -31.40
N GLN A 4 43.33 3.00 -30.35
CA GLN A 4 42.31 2.68 -29.35
C GLN A 4 41.00 3.39 -29.73
N LEU A 5 40.03 2.62 -30.21
CA LEU A 5 38.68 3.10 -30.50
C LEU A 5 37.95 3.38 -29.17
N LEU A 6 37.53 4.63 -28.97
CA LEU A 6 36.60 5.03 -27.92
C LEU A 6 35.17 4.71 -28.38
N TYR A 7 34.51 3.74 -27.75
CA TYR A 7 33.08 3.49 -27.95
C TYR A 7 32.26 4.34 -26.99
N VAL A 8 31.48 5.28 -27.53
CA VAL A 8 30.46 6.00 -26.76
C VAL A 8 29.12 5.33 -27.03
N PHE A 9 28.54 4.71 -26.01
CA PHE A 9 27.16 4.23 -26.05
C PHE A 9 26.26 5.29 -25.43
N VAL A 10 25.49 6.00 -26.27
CA VAL A 10 24.41 6.87 -25.80
C VAL A 10 23.11 6.06 -25.85
N SER A 11 22.60 5.68 -24.68
CA SER A 11 21.27 5.10 -24.54
C SER A 11 20.30 6.18 -24.06
N VAL A 12 19.38 6.59 -24.94
CA VAL A 12 18.23 7.42 -24.58
C VAL A 12 17.08 6.48 -24.24
N SER A 13 16.77 6.35 -22.96
CA SER A 13 15.50 5.78 -22.49
C SER A 13 14.57 6.91 -22.12
N SER A 14 13.68 7.30 -23.03
CA SER A 14 12.59 8.23 -22.71
C SER A 14 11.30 7.45 -22.49
N GLU A 15 11.10 6.95 -21.27
CA GLU A 15 9.77 6.72 -20.71
C GLU A 15 9.72 7.38 -19.32
N SER A 16 9.37 8.67 -19.27
CA SER A 16 8.90 9.28 -18.02
C SER A 16 7.44 8.87 -17.83
N ARG A 17 7.21 7.65 -17.32
CA ARG A 17 5.92 7.31 -16.72
C ARG A 17 5.78 8.21 -15.49
N GLY A 18 4.72 9.02 -15.42
CA GLY A 18 4.49 9.89 -14.26
C GLY A 18 4.59 9.09 -12.95
N GLN A 19 5.39 9.55 -12.00
CA GLN A 19 5.59 8.85 -10.74
C GLN A 19 4.31 9.01 -9.89
N ILE A 20 3.63 7.89 -9.61
CA ILE A 20 2.52 7.84 -8.66
C ILE A 20 3.11 7.69 -7.26
N THR A 21 2.72 8.58 -6.35
CA THR A 21 3.13 8.55 -4.95
C THR A 21 1.93 8.26 -4.05
N LEU A 22 2.12 7.37 -3.09
CA LEU A 22 1.14 7.03 -2.06
C LEU A 22 1.54 7.64 -0.73
N THR A 23 0.61 8.34 -0.08
CA THR A 23 0.79 8.91 1.24
C THR A 23 -0.20 8.26 2.20
N GLN A 24 0.31 7.45 3.13
CA GLN A 24 -0.49 6.73 4.11
C GLN A 24 -0.45 7.39 5.49
N SER A 25 -1.60 7.47 6.17
CA SER A 25 -1.65 7.86 7.57
C SER A 25 -2.85 7.24 8.30
N PRO A 26 -2.70 6.83 9.58
CA PRO A 26 -1.44 6.61 10.29
C PRO A 26 -0.68 5.37 9.76
N GLY A 27 0.64 5.33 9.97
CA GLY A 27 1.47 4.14 9.67
C GLY A 27 1.47 3.11 10.79
N SER A 28 1.42 3.57 12.05
CA SER A 28 1.27 2.75 13.25
C SER A 28 0.67 3.61 14.36
N GLN A 29 0.02 2.99 15.33
CA GLN A 29 -0.41 3.67 16.56
C GLN A 29 -0.76 2.66 17.65
N SER A 30 -1.05 3.17 18.86
CA SER A 30 -1.66 2.35 19.90
C SER A 30 -3.17 2.19 19.70
N VAL A 31 -3.66 0.96 19.79
CA VAL A 31 -5.04 0.61 19.48
C VAL A 31 -5.78 0.05 20.69
N VAL A 32 -7.08 0.34 20.76
CA VAL A 32 -7.98 -0.25 21.76
C VAL A 32 -8.80 -1.34 21.06
N PRO A 33 -8.84 -2.57 21.60
CA PRO A 33 -9.70 -3.61 21.07
C PRO A 33 -11.15 -3.16 20.91
N GLY A 34 -11.79 -3.60 19.82
CA GLY A 34 -13.16 -3.24 19.48
C GLY A 34 -13.38 -1.80 18.99
N HIS A 35 -12.37 -0.94 19.05
CA HIS A 35 -12.48 0.44 18.55
C HIS A 35 -12.03 0.53 17.10
N THR A 36 -12.84 1.17 16.28
CA THR A 36 -12.56 1.33 14.87
C THR A 36 -11.33 2.22 14.65
N VAL A 37 -10.43 1.76 13.79
CA VAL A 37 -9.32 2.53 13.25
C VAL A 37 -9.58 2.76 11.77
N ASN A 38 -9.40 4.00 11.31
CA ASN A 38 -9.42 4.34 9.90
C ASN A 38 -8.01 4.76 9.44
N ILE A 39 -7.52 4.12 8.38
CA ILE A 39 -6.24 4.41 7.75
C ILE A 39 -6.54 4.98 6.38
N ARG A 40 -5.94 6.12 6.06
CA ARG A 40 -6.12 6.81 4.78
C ARG A 40 -4.89 6.63 3.90
N CYS A 41 -5.13 6.44 2.62
CA CYS A 41 -4.10 6.46 1.59
C CYS A 41 -4.47 7.48 0.51
N GLN A 42 -3.66 8.51 0.38
CA GLN A 42 -3.79 9.51 -0.68
C GLN A 42 -2.85 9.19 -1.83
N VAL A 43 -3.40 9.25 -3.05
CA VAL A 43 -2.67 9.01 -4.30
C VAL A 43 -2.43 10.34 -4.99
N SER A 44 -1.21 10.58 -5.49
CA SER A 44 -0.85 11.84 -6.16
C SER A 44 -1.58 12.09 -7.49
N SER A 45 -2.21 11.07 -8.05
CA SER A 45 -2.94 11.12 -9.32
C SER A 45 -4.14 10.18 -9.26
N TYR A 46 -5.13 10.43 -10.11
CA TYR A 46 -6.32 9.59 -10.20
C TYR A 46 -5.95 8.13 -10.55
N VAL A 47 -6.38 7.20 -9.71
CA VAL A 47 -6.46 5.76 -9.98
C VAL A 47 -7.91 5.34 -9.74
N SER A 48 -8.49 4.50 -10.58
CA SER A 48 -9.93 4.19 -10.52
C SER A 48 -10.27 3.45 -9.22
N TYR A 49 -10.02 2.14 -9.20
CA TYR A 49 -10.22 1.26 -8.04
C TYR A 49 -9.02 0.36 -7.80
N GLU A 50 -7.90 0.60 -8.49
CA GLU A 50 -6.68 -0.22 -8.46
C GLU A 50 -5.86 -0.01 -7.18
N MET A 51 -6.54 0.12 -6.04
CA MET A 51 -5.94 0.23 -4.70
C MET A 51 -6.02 -1.11 -3.98
N GLU A 52 -4.90 -1.53 -3.40
CA GLU A 52 -4.77 -2.77 -2.66
C GLU A 52 -4.21 -2.52 -1.26
N TRP A 53 -4.61 -3.34 -0.29
CA TRP A 53 -4.11 -3.26 1.09
C TRP A 53 -3.42 -4.56 1.49
N TYR A 54 -2.20 -4.42 2.02
CA TYR A 54 -1.35 -5.56 2.38
C TYR A 54 -0.96 -5.53 3.85
N LEU A 55 -1.14 -6.66 4.53
CA LEU A 55 -0.50 -6.89 5.82
C LEU A 55 0.96 -7.29 5.60
N GLN A 56 1.87 -6.50 6.16
CA GLN A 56 3.30 -6.79 6.14
C GLN A 56 3.74 -7.18 7.54
N LYS A 57 4.50 -8.28 7.64
CA LYS A 57 5.13 -8.71 8.87
C LYS A 57 6.61 -8.98 8.59
N PRO A 58 7.53 -8.56 9.48
CA PRO A 58 8.94 -8.86 9.29
C PRO A 58 9.18 -10.36 9.08
N GLY A 59 9.87 -10.71 8.00
CA GLY A 59 10.19 -12.10 7.67
C GLY A 59 9.06 -12.93 7.05
N GLU A 60 7.86 -12.37 6.83
CA GLU A 60 6.77 -13.03 6.11
C GLU A 60 6.53 -12.37 4.74
N ALA A 61 6.00 -13.15 3.78
CA ALA A 61 5.50 -12.58 2.53
C ALA A 61 4.30 -11.65 2.79
N PRO A 62 4.17 -10.53 2.07
CA PRO A 62 3.00 -9.65 2.16
C PRO A 62 1.70 -10.42 1.93
N LYS A 63 0.70 -10.19 2.77
CA LYS A 63 -0.63 -10.83 2.69
C LYS A 63 -1.67 -9.82 2.22
N LEU A 64 -2.28 -10.09 1.08
CA LEU A 64 -3.37 -9.27 0.53
C LEU A 64 -4.60 -9.32 1.46
N LEU A 65 -5.11 -8.15 1.84
CA LEU A 65 -6.30 -7.99 2.67
C LEU A 65 -7.52 -7.57 1.84
N ILE A 66 -7.37 -6.48 1.10
CA ILE A 66 -8.40 -5.86 0.25
C ILE A 66 -7.81 -5.62 -1.12
N TYR A 67 -8.57 -5.91 -2.18
CA TYR A 67 -8.26 -5.57 -3.56
C TYR A 67 -9.42 -4.80 -4.20
N ALA A 68 -9.16 -4.16 -5.34
CA ALA A 68 -10.14 -3.34 -6.05
C ALA A 68 -10.81 -2.28 -5.13
N ALA A 69 -10.01 -1.68 -4.23
CA ALA A 69 -10.38 -0.71 -3.19
C ALA A 69 -11.34 -1.18 -2.09
N THR A 70 -12.25 -2.11 -2.39
CA THR A 70 -13.40 -2.47 -1.53
C THR A 70 -13.53 -3.97 -1.28
N THR A 71 -12.95 -4.81 -2.14
CA THR A 71 -13.22 -6.25 -2.11
C THR A 71 -12.25 -6.96 -1.17
N ARG A 72 -12.78 -7.56 -0.11
CA ARG A 72 -11.99 -8.33 0.85
C ARG A 72 -11.56 -9.67 0.26
N GLN A 73 -10.28 -9.98 0.34
CA GLN A 73 -9.74 -11.26 -0.12
C GLN A 73 -10.37 -12.43 0.66
N PRO A 74 -10.69 -13.57 0.03
CA PRO A 74 -11.26 -14.71 0.72
C PRO A 74 -10.41 -15.15 1.91
N ARG A 75 -11.07 -15.54 3.01
CA ARG A 75 -10.47 -15.96 4.29
C ARG A 75 -9.76 -14.86 5.08
N VAL A 76 -9.76 -13.61 4.60
CA VAL A 76 -9.41 -12.45 5.43
C VAL A 76 -10.58 -12.16 6.37
N SER A 77 -10.24 -11.81 7.62
CA SER A 77 -11.23 -11.46 8.63
C SER A 77 -12.07 -10.27 8.16
N ASP A 78 -13.38 -10.46 8.12
CA ASP A 78 -14.20 -9.74 9.07
C ASP A 78 -13.98 -8.23 9.25
N ARG A 79 -13.11 -7.98 10.22
CA ARG A 79 -12.71 -6.70 10.76
C ARG A 79 -12.02 -5.74 9.80
N PHE A 80 -11.64 -6.19 8.61
CA PHE A 80 -11.03 -5.36 7.58
C PHE A 80 -12.06 -4.98 6.52
N SER A 81 -12.18 -3.70 6.22
CA SER A 81 -13.06 -3.17 5.18
C SER A 81 -12.38 -2.01 4.45
N GLY A 82 -12.34 -2.05 3.13
CA GLY A 82 -11.77 -0.97 2.31
C GLY A 82 -12.84 -0.10 1.66
N SER A 83 -12.48 1.13 1.35
CA SER A 83 -13.31 2.08 0.60
C SER A 83 -12.47 3.08 -0.19
N GLY A 84 -13.10 3.77 -1.14
CA GLY A 84 -12.51 4.87 -1.89
C GLY A 84 -12.37 4.64 -3.39
N SER A 85 -11.92 5.68 -4.07
CA SER A 85 -11.63 5.73 -5.50
C SER A 85 -10.85 7.00 -5.84
N GLY A 86 -10.29 7.07 -7.03
CA GLY A 86 -9.59 8.26 -7.52
C GLY A 86 -8.28 8.50 -6.77
N THR A 87 -8.27 9.49 -5.88
CA THR A 87 -7.06 9.91 -5.16
C THR A 87 -7.13 9.65 -3.66
N ASP A 88 -8.22 9.06 -3.17
CA ASP A 88 -8.49 8.93 -1.74
C ASP A 88 -9.10 7.57 -1.40
N PHE A 89 -8.39 6.82 -0.59
CA PHE A 89 -8.75 5.48 -0.18
C PHE A 89 -8.64 5.34 1.33
N SER A 90 -9.45 4.46 1.90
CA SER A 90 -9.34 4.13 3.32
C SER A 90 -9.47 2.65 3.60
N LEU A 91 -8.79 2.21 4.65
CA LEU A 91 -8.94 0.91 5.28
C LEU A 91 -9.47 1.11 6.69
N THR A 92 -10.58 0.45 6.97
CA THR A 92 -11.16 0.37 8.30
C THR A 92 -10.79 -0.96 8.94
N ILE A 93 -10.30 -0.88 10.18
CA ILE A 93 -9.89 -2.04 10.99
C ILE A 93 -10.61 -1.99 12.34
N ILE A 94 -11.14 -3.13 12.78
CA ILE A 94 -11.61 -3.32 14.16
C ILE A 94 -10.63 -4.28 14.87
N PRO A 95 -9.70 -3.79 15.72
CA PRO A 95 -8.71 -4.61 16.41
C PRO A 95 -9.36 -5.62 17.35
N SER A 96 -8.83 -6.85 17.36
CA SER A 96 -9.27 -7.91 18.28
C SER A 96 -8.60 -7.77 19.64
N HIS A 97 -9.19 -8.37 20.69
CA HIS A 97 -8.58 -8.41 22.02
C HIS A 97 -7.19 -9.07 22.05
N ASP A 98 -6.94 -10.00 21.12
CA ASP A 98 -5.65 -10.71 21.03
C ASP A 98 -4.55 -9.90 20.29
N HIS A 99 -4.85 -8.68 19.81
CA HIS A 99 -3.83 -7.85 19.17
C HIS A 99 -2.95 -7.11 20.20
N PRO A 100 -1.66 -6.90 19.89
CA PRO A 100 -0.81 -6.03 20.70
C PRO A 100 -1.36 -4.61 20.78
N GLN A 101 -1.14 -3.94 21.91
CA GLN A 101 -1.60 -2.57 22.11
C GLN A 101 -0.94 -1.57 21.14
N HIS A 102 0.23 -1.88 20.59
CA HIS A 102 0.86 -1.12 19.50
C HIS A 102 0.79 -1.95 18.23
N MET A 103 0.22 -1.36 17.17
CA MET A 103 -0.01 -2.04 15.90
C MET A 103 0.60 -1.25 14.74
N ASP A 104 1.41 -1.93 13.94
CA ASP A 104 1.81 -1.47 12.61
C ASP A 104 0.67 -1.75 11.63
N PHE A 105 0.29 -0.73 10.85
CA PHE A 105 -0.88 -0.83 9.98
C PHE A 105 -0.57 -1.41 8.61
N PRO A 106 -1.55 -2.09 7.98
CA PRO A 106 -1.44 -2.53 6.60
C PRO A 106 -1.06 -1.39 5.66
N SER A 107 -0.27 -1.70 4.63
CA SER A 107 0.18 -0.72 3.64
C SER A 107 -0.75 -0.68 2.43
N CYS A 108 -1.01 0.51 1.90
CA CYS A 108 -1.64 0.69 0.60
C CYS A 108 -0.65 0.59 -0.56
N HIS A 109 -1.10 0.03 -1.69
CA HIS A 109 -0.35 -0.18 -2.93
C HIS A 109 -1.21 0.17 -4.14
#